data_AF-A0A2E3J3V0-F1
#
_entry.id   AF-A0A2E3J3V0-F1
#
_cell.length_a   1.000
_cell.length_b   1.000
_cell.length_c   1.000
_cell.angle_alpha   90.00
_cell.angle_beta   90.00
_cell.angle_gamma   90.00
#
_symmetry.space_group_name_H-M   'P 1'
#
loop_
_entity.id
_entity.type
_entity.pdbx_description
1 polymer ?
#
loop_
_entity_poly.entity_id
_entity_poly.type
_entity_poly.pdbx_seq_one_letter_code
_entity_poly.pdbx_strand_id
1 'polypeptide(L)'
;MRRSIHRLVHHYSRLMTGYLMVIIRSETNFTYLGDIMVTQDLKNVNGPVDLALEYKSPADDTNQPFRLFLPSAYDGVTPLPLLIVLHGSSGTQDTYFDQASYGDGLYKRLADERNMMVLSPHAYGLTEFRGIGELDVLCVLDFVQERVPVDEERVVLTGLSMGGTGSSFLCCRYPHLFAGGAPIGSCYEDLALIPNLRHLPMYYIQGADDWPIYGKEGPIPISKRLEELDYDVIFWVVPDTPHNAVVRTANEVFEWTDKRRAVKHPKSITYNAYLPIHGRAYWTEIREFKTPGPPAKLQADIVSGNWISIRIENATQIALFPDSPLFDLATQISMEVNGTALPGVICKANEEIRLASKENVWRAEVGPRKLRPLTAYRTHKIGSVEKAPTQDEYPESSMGNWMTDAMRHAAGTDIAIYNQKHYRGMSVKDGQDLYLIDLFDWIRPYAWCLSTMELSGQVLLAILEDNLRDGENVRNLLVQVSGCRYTFDRNRPFEDRIVDSDIDPERTYSIVCEKQAVSRENIWLADLFEQIPHTDLEISIISAAWSYIEQCNGQVSGVLEERVKELN
;
A
#
# COMPACT_ATOMS: atom_id res chain seq x y z
N MET A 1 -35.38 37.06 -30.57
CA MET A 1 -36.69 37.31 -29.93
C MET A 1 -37.56 36.07 -30.04
N ARG A 2 -37.54 35.19 -29.02
CA ARG A 2 -38.34 33.96 -28.96
C ARG A 2 -39.45 34.10 -27.91
N ARG A 3 -40.69 33.83 -28.32
CA ARG A 3 -41.88 33.59 -27.49
C ARG A 3 -41.94 32.10 -27.13
N SER A 4 -42.15 31.75 -25.85
CA SER A 4 -43.40 31.16 -25.29
C SER A 4 -43.58 29.65 -25.60
N ILE A 5 -44.07 28.70 -24.80
CA ILE A 5 -44.79 28.54 -23.50
C ILE A 5 -44.73 26.99 -23.25
N HIS A 6 -44.20 26.45 -22.14
CA HIS A 6 -44.86 25.98 -20.90
C HIS A 6 -45.96 24.87 -20.97
N ARG A 7 -45.66 23.75 -20.26
CA ARG A 7 -46.50 22.78 -19.49
C ARG A 7 -47.34 21.69 -20.21
N LEU A 8 -47.20 20.43 -19.77
CA LEU A 8 -48.06 19.82 -18.71
C LEU A 8 -47.58 18.42 -18.25
N VAL A 9 -47.97 18.07 -17.01
CA VAL A 9 -47.66 16.85 -16.23
C VAL A 9 -48.95 16.05 -16.01
N HIS A 10 -48.93 14.71 -16.07
CA HIS A 10 -49.47 13.78 -15.04
C HIS A 10 -49.42 12.27 -15.40
N HIS A 11 -48.63 11.54 -14.60
CA HIS A 11 -48.85 10.25 -13.88
C HIS A 11 -49.89 9.19 -14.35
N TYR A 12 -49.48 7.91 -14.41
CA TYR A 12 -50.08 6.77 -13.67
C TYR A 12 -49.16 5.52 -13.63
N SER A 13 -49.36 4.69 -12.60
CA SER A 13 -48.46 3.70 -12.00
C SER A 13 -48.44 2.27 -12.58
N ARG A 14 -47.34 1.54 -12.23
CA ARG A 14 -47.23 0.14 -11.73
C ARG A 14 -46.78 -1.03 -12.66
N LEU A 15 -45.64 -1.61 -12.23
CA LEU A 15 -45.28 -3.02 -12.00
C LEU A 15 -44.44 -3.81 -13.03
N MET A 16 -43.28 -4.25 -12.50
CA MET A 16 -42.54 -5.52 -12.68
C MET A 16 -41.51 -5.68 -13.82
N THR A 17 -40.28 -5.97 -13.34
CA THR A 17 -39.23 -6.86 -13.88
C THR A 17 -38.41 -6.45 -15.12
N GLY A 18 -37.09 -6.33 -14.89
CA GLY A 18 -36.05 -6.41 -15.93
C GLY A 18 -34.99 -5.31 -15.82
N TYR A 19 -34.04 -5.42 -14.89
CA TYR A 19 -32.83 -4.60 -14.94
C TYR A 19 -31.93 -5.09 -16.08
N LEU A 20 -32.13 -4.51 -17.26
CA LEU A 20 -31.10 -4.43 -18.31
C LEU A 20 -30.46 -3.05 -18.16
N MET A 21 -29.31 -2.97 -17.51
CA MET A 21 -28.56 -1.71 -17.41
C MET A 21 -27.93 -1.41 -18.77
N VAL A 22 -28.63 -0.60 -19.54
CA VAL A 22 -28.16 0.00 -20.78
C VAL A 22 -26.98 0.92 -20.46
N ILE A 23 -25.81 0.63 -21.03
CA ILE A 23 -24.67 1.53 -21.07
C ILE A 23 -25.08 2.75 -21.91
N ILE A 24 -25.44 3.85 -21.25
CA ILE A 24 -25.56 5.15 -21.92
C ILE A 24 -24.15 5.73 -22.03
N ARG A 25 -23.51 5.52 -23.19
CA ARG A 25 -22.43 6.40 -23.65
C ARG A 25 -23.04 7.77 -23.93
N SER A 26 -22.82 8.74 -23.06
CA SER A 26 -23.09 10.14 -23.38
C SER A 26 -21.85 10.75 -24.03
N GLU A 27 -21.99 11.18 -25.28
CA GLU A 27 -21.13 12.19 -25.89
C GLU A 27 -21.22 13.47 -25.06
N THR A 28 -20.11 13.94 -24.50
CA THR A 28 -19.99 15.29 -23.95
C THR A 28 -18.69 15.93 -24.42
N ASN A 29 -18.84 16.89 -25.34
CA ASN A 29 -17.82 17.82 -25.79
C ASN A 29 -17.43 18.77 -24.65
N PHE A 30 -16.14 18.98 -24.39
CA PHE A 30 -15.65 20.21 -23.76
C PHE A 30 -14.35 20.71 -24.42
N THR A 31 -14.00 21.97 -24.16
CA THR A 31 -12.75 22.66 -24.52
C THR A 31 -12.64 23.88 -23.58
N TYR A 32 -11.45 24.28 -23.12
CA TYR A 32 -10.98 25.70 -23.07
C TYR A 32 -9.47 25.80 -22.73
N LEU A 33 -8.84 26.88 -23.24
CA LEU A 33 -7.44 27.29 -23.06
C LEU A 33 -7.29 28.20 -21.82
N GLY A 34 -6.52 27.75 -20.82
CA GLY A 34 -6.32 28.39 -19.51
C GLY A 34 -7.16 27.76 -18.38
N ASP A 35 -6.54 27.58 -17.20
CA ASP A 35 -7.01 26.92 -15.95
C ASP A 35 -8.10 25.84 -16.12
N ILE A 36 -7.74 24.94 -17.04
CA ILE A 36 -7.85 23.47 -17.14
C ILE A 36 -9.20 22.80 -16.82
N MET A 37 -9.83 22.32 -17.92
CA MET A 37 -10.57 21.05 -17.99
C MET A 37 -10.06 20.28 -19.22
N VAL A 38 -9.32 19.18 -19.02
CA VAL A 38 -8.73 18.46 -20.17
C VAL A 38 -9.72 17.49 -20.79
N THR A 39 -10.24 17.97 -21.92
CA THR A 39 -10.94 17.25 -22.99
C THR A 39 -10.11 17.25 -24.27
N GLN A 40 -8.79 17.45 -24.16
CA GLN A 40 -7.91 17.21 -25.31
C GLN A 40 -7.83 15.71 -25.55
N ASP A 41 -8.13 15.32 -26.79
CA ASP A 41 -7.53 14.13 -27.37
C ASP A 41 -6.02 14.35 -27.37
N LEU A 42 -5.34 13.85 -26.31
CA LEU A 42 -3.90 14.00 -26.12
C LEU A 42 -3.11 13.36 -27.27
N LYS A 43 -3.75 12.55 -28.12
CA LYS A 43 -3.17 12.02 -29.37
C LYS A 43 -2.97 13.07 -30.45
N ASN A 44 -3.56 14.26 -30.33
CA ASN A 44 -3.41 15.34 -31.32
C ASN A 44 -2.47 16.46 -30.86
N VAL A 45 -1.72 16.24 -29.78
CA VAL A 45 -0.71 17.17 -29.29
C VAL A 45 0.68 16.71 -29.75
N ASN A 46 1.51 17.64 -30.24
CA ASN A 46 2.92 17.35 -30.52
C ASN A 46 3.76 17.81 -29.32
N GLY A 47 4.75 17.00 -28.93
CA GLY A 47 5.71 17.42 -27.91
C GLY A 47 6.77 18.40 -28.44
N PRO A 48 7.62 18.96 -27.56
CA PRO A 48 7.59 18.76 -26.12
C PRO A 48 6.48 19.60 -25.49
N VAL A 49 5.73 19.03 -24.56
CA VAL A 49 4.69 19.75 -23.82
C VAL A 49 4.64 19.30 -22.36
N ASP A 50 4.48 20.28 -21.49
CA ASP A 50 4.27 20.10 -20.06
C ASP A 50 2.80 20.37 -19.74
N LEU A 51 2.10 19.35 -19.27
CA LEU A 51 0.67 19.38 -19.03
C LEU A 51 0.39 19.29 -17.52
N ALA A 52 -0.27 20.30 -16.98
CA ALA A 52 -1.01 20.19 -15.74
C ALA A 52 -2.42 19.70 -16.04
N LEU A 53 -2.80 18.58 -15.45
CA LEU A 53 -4.02 17.84 -15.75
C LEU A 53 -4.75 17.54 -14.45
N GLU A 54 -6.05 17.27 -14.56
CA GLU A 54 -6.87 16.77 -13.47
C GLU A 54 -7.71 15.60 -13.97
N TYR A 55 -8.00 14.65 -13.09
CA TYR A 55 -9.04 13.65 -13.31
C TYR A 55 -10.02 13.68 -12.14
N LYS A 56 -11.26 13.24 -12.39
CA LYS A 56 -12.26 13.13 -11.35
C LYS A 56 -12.11 11.80 -10.61
N SER A 57 -11.75 11.85 -9.33
CA SER A 57 -11.49 10.66 -8.53
C SER A 57 -12.76 9.84 -8.27
N PRO A 58 -12.73 8.51 -8.47
CA PRO A 58 -13.86 7.65 -8.12
C PRO A 58 -14.03 7.47 -6.60
N ALA A 59 -13.08 7.93 -5.78
CA ALA A 59 -13.16 7.77 -4.33
C ALA A 59 -14.10 8.76 -3.65
N ASP A 60 -14.10 10.01 -4.11
CA ASP A 60 -14.75 11.13 -3.44
C ASP A 60 -15.31 12.20 -4.39
N ASP A 61 -15.34 11.93 -5.70
CA ASP A 61 -15.79 12.83 -6.76
C ASP A 61 -15.00 14.15 -6.89
N THR A 62 -13.88 14.30 -6.18
CA THR A 62 -13.01 15.48 -6.28
C THR A 62 -12.10 15.42 -7.51
N ASN A 63 -11.70 16.58 -8.03
CA ASN A 63 -10.66 16.64 -9.05
C ASN A 63 -9.30 16.49 -8.39
N GLN A 64 -8.51 15.52 -8.85
CA GLN A 64 -7.16 15.30 -8.37
C GLN A 64 -6.14 15.73 -9.44
N PRO A 65 -5.19 16.61 -9.10
CA PRO A 65 -4.22 17.12 -10.06
C PRO A 65 -3.08 16.14 -10.27
N PHE A 66 -2.48 16.19 -11.46
CA PHE A 66 -1.25 15.49 -11.79
C PHE A 66 -0.51 16.22 -12.92
N ARG A 67 0.78 15.92 -13.10
CA ARG A 67 1.60 16.45 -14.20
C ARG A 67 1.99 15.36 -15.18
N LEU A 68 1.93 15.68 -16.47
CA LEU A 68 2.40 14.82 -17.56
C LEU A 68 3.30 15.62 -18.49
N PHE A 69 4.53 15.18 -18.66
CA PHE A 69 5.43 15.69 -19.68
C PHE A 69 5.45 14.73 -20.88
N LEU A 70 5.19 15.27 -22.07
CA LEU A 70 5.32 14.57 -23.34
C LEU A 70 6.58 15.09 -24.05
N PRO A 71 7.53 14.22 -24.45
CA PRO A 71 8.79 14.64 -25.07
C PRO A 71 8.59 15.05 -26.53
N SER A 72 9.59 15.68 -27.14
CA SER A 72 9.63 16.13 -28.54
C SER A 72 9.34 15.02 -29.56
N ALA A 73 9.67 13.77 -29.21
CA ALA A 73 9.35 12.60 -30.04
C ALA A 73 7.89 12.14 -29.97
N TYR A 74 7.07 12.73 -29.10
CA TYR A 74 5.65 12.39 -29.00
C TYR A 74 4.88 12.91 -30.22
N ASP A 75 4.32 11.96 -30.97
CA ASP A 75 3.56 12.17 -32.21
C ASP A 75 2.08 11.74 -32.09
N GLY A 76 1.65 11.34 -30.88
CA GLY A 76 0.30 10.87 -30.61
C GLY A 76 -0.02 9.45 -31.05
N VAL A 77 0.92 8.73 -31.68
CA VAL A 77 0.72 7.40 -32.25
C VAL A 77 1.74 6.38 -31.74
N THR A 78 3.01 6.76 -31.67
CA THR A 78 4.13 5.89 -31.30
C THR A 78 4.15 5.66 -29.79
N PRO A 79 4.08 4.40 -29.31
CA PRO A 79 4.21 4.11 -27.88
C PRO A 79 5.57 4.53 -27.31
N LEU A 80 5.55 5.36 -26.28
CA LEU A 80 6.76 5.84 -25.59
C LEU A 80 6.88 5.26 -24.18
N PRO A 81 8.11 5.06 -23.66
CA PRO A 81 8.35 4.72 -22.25
C PRO A 81 7.77 5.76 -21.30
N LEU A 82 7.45 5.34 -20.08
CA LEU A 82 6.87 6.18 -19.04
C LEU A 82 7.66 6.04 -17.74
N LEU A 83 8.18 7.16 -17.24
CA LEU A 83 8.73 7.27 -15.89
C LEU A 83 7.71 7.95 -14.97
N ILE A 84 7.24 7.23 -13.96
CA ILE A 84 6.39 7.78 -12.92
C ILE A 84 7.28 8.27 -11.78
N VAL A 85 7.16 9.55 -11.43
CA VAL A 85 7.96 10.20 -10.38
C VAL A 85 7.07 10.55 -9.18
N LEU A 86 7.41 10.01 -8.02
CA LEU A 86 6.66 10.18 -6.78
C LEU A 86 7.35 11.21 -5.88
N HIS A 87 6.62 12.23 -5.44
CA HIS A 87 7.14 13.32 -4.63
C HIS A 87 7.39 12.91 -3.16
N GLY A 88 8.29 13.64 -2.49
CA GLY A 88 8.51 13.51 -1.05
C GLY A 88 7.37 14.10 -0.20
N SER A 89 7.46 13.99 1.12
CA SER A 89 6.39 14.39 2.05
C SER A 89 5.99 15.87 1.93
N SER A 90 6.92 16.77 1.62
CA SER A 90 6.61 18.21 1.44
C SER A 90 6.23 18.57 0.00
N GLY A 91 6.15 17.59 -0.89
CA GLY A 91 5.93 17.80 -2.32
C GLY A 91 4.48 17.66 -2.76
N THR A 92 4.27 18.00 -4.02
CA THR A 92 3.05 17.80 -4.81
C THR A 92 3.40 17.23 -6.20
N GLN A 93 2.42 17.09 -7.10
CA GLN A 93 2.64 16.73 -8.50
C GLN A 93 3.62 17.66 -9.25
N ASP A 94 3.80 18.90 -8.79
CA ASP A 94 4.65 19.89 -9.48
C ASP A 94 6.13 19.79 -9.08
N THR A 95 6.45 18.97 -8.07
CA THR A 95 7.77 18.93 -7.42
C THR A 95 8.91 18.68 -8.41
N TYR A 96 8.83 17.61 -9.21
CA TYR A 96 9.86 17.28 -10.20
C TYR A 96 9.89 18.23 -11.40
N PHE A 97 8.82 19.00 -11.58
CA PHE A 97 8.62 19.83 -12.76
C PHE A 97 9.17 21.23 -12.56
N ASP A 98 8.98 21.82 -11.37
CA ASP A 98 9.18 23.26 -11.14
C ASP A 98 9.96 23.59 -9.85
N GLN A 99 10.23 22.61 -8.95
CA GLN A 99 10.97 22.92 -7.72
C GLN A 99 12.48 22.90 -7.93
N ALA A 100 13.15 23.97 -7.50
CA ALA A 100 14.60 24.10 -7.59
C ALA A 100 15.38 23.00 -6.84
N SER A 101 14.86 22.53 -5.70
CA SER A 101 15.44 21.43 -4.94
C SER A 101 15.38 20.08 -5.66
N TYR A 102 14.59 19.96 -6.74
CA TYR A 102 14.49 18.80 -7.63
C TYR A 102 15.10 19.09 -9.02
N GLY A 103 15.83 20.21 -9.16
CA GLY A 103 16.56 20.55 -10.38
C GLY A 103 15.78 21.38 -11.40
N ASP A 104 14.66 21.99 -10.98
CA ASP A 104 13.90 22.98 -11.78
C ASP A 104 13.59 22.45 -13.20
N GLY A 105 12.81 21.37 -13.29
CA GLY A 105 12.46 20.72 -14.55
C GLY A 105 13.56 19.83 -15.14
N LEU A 106 14.54 19.41 -14.36
CA LEU A 106 15.60 18.48 -14.79
C LEU A 106 15.04 17.20 -15.40
N TYR A 107 14.03 16.59 -14.75
CA TYR A 107 13.44 15.35 -15.25
C TYR A 107 12.71 15.55 -16.58
N LYS A 108 12.10 16.72 -16.84
CA LYS A 108 11.53 17.05 -18.17
C LYS A 108 12.60 17.09 -19.24
N ARG A 109 13.72 17.78 -18.98
CA ARG A 109 14.84 17.89 -19.93
C ARG A 109 15.43 16.53 -20.27
N LEU A 110 15.72 15.70 -19.25
CA LEU A 110 16.24 14.36 -19.47
C LEU A 110 15.24 13.47 -20.19
N ALA A 111 13.94 13.56 -19.86
CA ALA A 111 12.91 12.80 -20.54
C ALA A 111 12.78 13.16 -22.03
N ASP A 112 12.94 14.45 -22.37
CA ASP A 112 12.97 14.93 -23.75
C ASP A 112 14.15 14.33 -24.53
N GLU A 113 15.35 14.37 -23.96
CA GLU A 113 16.57 13.78 -24.53
C GLU A 113 16.47 12.27 -24.74
N ARG A 114 15.65 11.58 -23.93
CA ARG A 114 15.52 10.12 -23.88
C ARG A 114 14.27 9.59 -24.59
N ASN A 115 13.45 10.48 -25.18
CA ASN A 115 12.15 10.14 -25.77
C ASN A 115 11.23 9.39 -24.80
N MET A 116 11.15 9.88 -23.57
CA MET A 116 10.40 9.28 -22.47
C MET A 116 9.35 10.26 -21.96
N MET A 117 8.21 9.75 -21.51
CA MET A 117 7.19 10.54 -20.81
C MET A 117 7.49 10.55 -19.31
N VAL A 118 7.17 11.66 -18.62
CA VAL A 118 7.25 11.75 -17.15
C VAL A 118 5.87 12.05 -16.58
N LEU A 119 5.45 11.25 -15.60
CA LEU A 119 4.15 11.37 -14.93
C LEU A 119 4.34 11.57 -13.43
N SER A 120 3.77 12.62 -12.88
CA SER A 120 3.81 12.91 -11.44
C SER A 120 2.39 13.03 -10.89
N PRO A 121 1.88 12.03 -10.14
CA PRO A 121 0.60 12.12 -9.44
C PRO A 121 0.72 13.01 -8.18
N HIS A 122 -0.42 13.54 -7.70
CA HIS A 122 -0.52 14.27 -6.43
C HIS A 122 -0.70 13.33 -5.22
N ALA A 123 -1.31 12.17 -5.44
CA ALA A 123 -1.52 11.13 -4.42
C ALA A 123 -2.17 11.60 -3.12
N TYR A 124 -3.03 12.62 -3.19
CA TYR A 124 -3.68 13.26 -2.04
C TYR A 124 -2.67 13.77 -0.98
N GLY A 125 -1.45 14.11 -1.39
CA GLY A 125 -0.40 14.65 -0.52
C GLY A 125 0.22 13.58 0.39
N LEU A 126 0.07 13.74 1.70
CA LEU A 126 0.77 12.96 2.74
C LEU A 126 0.11 11.58 3.01
N THR A 127 0.07 10.73 2.01
CA THR A 127 -0.55 9.40 2.08
C THR A 127 0.44 8.24 2.07
N GLU A 128 1.75 8.52 1.92
CA GLU A 128 2.78 7.50 1.64
C GLU A 128 2.49 6.64 0.40
N PHE A 129 1.65 7.16 -0.52
CA PHE A 129 1.18 6.44 -1.70
C PHE A 129 0.46 5.12 -1.34
N ARG A 130 -0.31 5.14 -0.25
CA ARG A 130 -1.15 4.04 0.25
C ARG A 130 -2.62 4.47 0.30
N GLY A 131 -3.54 3.50 0.33
CA GLY A 131 -4.97 3.81 0.47
C GLY A 131 -5.47 4.67 -0.70
N ILE A 132 -6.01 5.84 -0.40
CA ILE A 132 -6.43 6.79 -1.46
C ILE A 132 -5.26 7.28 -2.33
N GLY A 133 -4.04 7.38 -1.78
CA GLY A 133 -2.86 7.81 -2.54
C GLY A 133 -2.37 6.73 -3.50
N GLU A 134 -2.48 5.46 -3.10
CA GLU A 134 -2.25 4.31 -3.99
C GLU A 134 -3.27 4.30 -5.13
N LEU A 135 -4.55 4.48 -4.81
CA LEU A 135 -5.61 4.57 -5.80
C LEU A 135 -5.35 5.70 -6.80
N ASP A 136 -4.90 6.86 -6.33
CA ASP A 136 -4.61 8.02 -7.18
C ASP A 136 -3.53 7.70 -8.22
N VAL A 137 -2.42 7.07 -7.81
CA VAL A 137 -1.37 6.65 -8.75
C VAL A 137 -1.92 5.70 -9.82
N LEU A 138 -2.76 4.73 -9.40
CA LEU A 138 -3.36 3.76 -10.32
C LEU A 138 -4.36 4.41 -11.28
N CYS A 139 -5.20 5.34 -10.79
CA CYS A 139 -6.15 6.09 -11.62
C CYS A 139 -5.44 7.02 -12.61
N VAL A 140 -4.37 7.69 -12.19
CA VAL A 140 -3.59 8.58 -13.05
C VAL A 140 -2.86 7.77 -14.13
N LEU A 141 -2.30 6.60 -13.79
CA LEU A 141 -1.70 5.70 -14.78
C LEU A 141 -2.75 5.21 -15.80
N ASP A 142 -3.91 4.73 -15.32
CA ASP A 142 -5.02 4.28 -16.17
C ASP A 142 -5.52 5.42 -17.09
N PHE A 143 -5.72 6.62 -16.53
CA PHE A 143 -6.11 7.81 -17.28
C PHE A 143 -5.15 8.12 -18.44
N VAL A 144 -3.85 8.07 -18.16
CA VAL A 144 -2.78 8.35 -19.15
C VAL A 144 -2.75 7.24 -20.21
N GLN A 145 -2.75 5.97 -19.82
CA GLN A 145 -2.71 4.84 -20.77
C GLN A 145 -3.90 4.82 -21.74
N GLU A 146 -5.08 5.28 -21.31
CA GLU A 146 -6.24 5.40 -22.20
C GLU A 146 -6.10 6.52 -23.26
N ARG A 147 -5.28 7.54 -22.99
CA ARG A 147 -5.26 8.81 -23.74
C ARG A 147 -3.98 9.06 -24.51
N VAL A 148 -2.86 8.47 -24.10
CA VAL A 148 -1.58 8.58 -24.81
C VAL A 148 -1.01 7.18 -25.07
N PRO A 149 -0.32 6.96 -26.22
CA PRO A 149 0.35 5.70 -26.48
C PRO A 149 1.54 5.49 -25.53
N VAL A 150 1.33 4.73 -24.46
CA VAL A 150 2.37 4.29 -23.53
C VAL A 150 2.90 2.92 -23.96
N ASP A 151 4.22 2.73 -24.02
CA ASP A 151 4.82 1.39 -24.04
C ASP A 151 4.64 0.77 -22.64
N GLU A 152 3.60 -0.04 -22.46
CA GLU A 152 3.24 -0.66 -21.18
C GLU A 152 4.31 -1.61 -20.63
N GLU A 153 5.26 -2.04 -21.46
CA GLU A 153 6.42 -2.81 -21.02
C GLU A 153 7.55 -1.93 -20.50
N ARG A 154 7.48 -0.61 -20.66
CA ARG A 154 8.52 0.35 -20.26
C ARG A 154 7.99 1.42 -19.32
N VAL A 155 7.20 1.00 -18.34
CA VAL A 155 6.74 1.83 -17.23
C VAL A 155 7.65 1.60 -16.02
N VAL A 156 8.37 2.62 -15.57
CA VAL A 156 9.27 2.55 -14.40
C VAL A 156 8.80 3.53 -13.33
N LEU A 157 8.98 3.16 -12.06
CA LEU A 157 8.58 3.97 -10.92
C LEU A 157 9.81 4.46 -10.14
N THR A 158 9.85 5.74 -9.80
CA THR A 158 10.90 6.33 -8.95
C THR A 158 10.29 7.39 -8.04
N GLY A 159 11.05 7.82 -7.02
CA GLY A 159 10.60 8.86 -6.11
C GLY A 159 11.60 9.12 -4.99
N LEU A 160 11.48 10.27 -4.32
CA LEU A 160 12.33 10.65 -3.18
C LEU A 160 11.57 10.49 -1.86
N SER A 161 12.23 9.95 -0.83
CA SER A 161 11.71 9.92 0.56
C SER A 161 10.39 9.14 0.63
N MET A 162 9.28 9.80 0.99
CA MET A 162 7.91 9.29 0.83
C MET A 162 7.67 8.65 -0.55
N GLY A 163 8.13 9.29 -1.63
CA GLY A 163 8.04 8.75 -2.98
C GLY A 163 8.95 7.55 -3.23
N GLY A 164 10.10 7.47 -2.55
CA GLY A 164 10.98 6.30 -2.57
C GLY A 164 10.36 5.11 -1.82
N THR A 165 9.68 5.37 -0.71
CA THR A 165 8.89 4.37 0.04
C THR A 165 7.68 3.91 -0.76
N GLY A 166 6.94 4.85 -1.37
CA GLY A 166 5.82 4.58 -2.26
C GLY A 166 6.23 3.76 -3.49
N SER A 167 7.40 4.05 -4.06
CA SER A 167 7.95 3.29 -5.19
C SER A 167 8.17 1.83 -4.84
N SER A 168 8.84 1.55 -3.70
CA SER A 168 9.02 0.18 -3.19
C SER A 168 7.69 -0.51 -2.91
N PHE A 169 6.77 0.18 -2.23
CA PHE A 169 5.45 -0.33 -1.86
C PHE A 169 4.62 -0.75 -3.09
N LEU A 170 4.52 0.13 -4.10
CA LEU A 170 3.76 -0.12 -5.31
C LEU A 170 4.42 -1.21 -6.18
N CYS A 171 5.76 -1.25 -6.26
CA CYS A 171 6.45 -2.32 -6.98
C CYS A 171 6.19 -3.70 -6.35
N CYS A 172 6.22 -3.80 -5.01
CA CYS A 172 5.95 -5.06 -4.33
C CYS A 172 4.48 -5.52 -4.50
N ARG A 173 3.52 -4.59 -4.57
CA ARG A 173 2.09 -4.92 -4.72
C ARG A 173 1.66 -5.15 -6.15
N TYR A 174 2.23 -4.41 -7.09
CA TYR A 174 1.85 -4.44 -8.50
C TYR A 174 3.03 -4.77 -9.43
N PRO A 175 3.76 -5.88 -9.19
CA PRO A 175 4.99 -6.17 -9.95
C PRO A 175 4.72 -6.44 -11.45
N HIS A 176 3.46 -6.68 -11.82
CA HIS A 176 3.02 -6.89 -13.19
C HIS A 176 2.81 -5.60 -14.01
N LEU A 177 2.79 -4.44 -13.35
CA LEU A 177 2.60 -3.14 -14.02
C LEU A 177 3.92 -2.52 -14.48
N PHE A 178 5.00 -2.76 -13.75
CA PHE A 178 6.25 -2.00 -13.91
C PHE A 178 7.39 -2.85 -14.50
N ALA A 179 8.29 -2.17 -15.19
CA ALA A 179 9.54 -2.70 -15.74
C ALA A 179 10.70 -2.66 -14.74
N GLY A 180 10.53 -1.91 -13.64
CA GLY A 180 11.52 -1.73 -12.59
C GLY A 180 11.13 -0.61 -11.64
N GLY A 181 11.82 -0.54 -10.50
CA GLY A 181 11.70 0.57 -9.53
C GLY A 181 13.06 1.16 -9.19
N ALA A 182 13.18 2.48 -9.18
CA ALA A 182 14.41 3.20 -8.78
C ALA A 182 14.18 4.11 -7.56
N PRO A 183 13.85 3.56 -6.39
CA PRO A 183 13.52 4.36 -5.20
C PRO A 183 14.73 5.12 -4.63
N ILE A 184 14.55 6.40 -4.31
CA ILE A 184 15.57 7.29 -3.73
C ILE A 184 15.19 7.59 -2.27
N GLY A 185 16.07 7.28 -1.32
CA GLY A 185 15.83 7.54 0.12
C GLY A 185 14.62 6.80 0.68
N SER A 186 14.43 5.54 0.27
CA SER A 186 13.30 4.70 0.72
C SER A 186 13.44 4.28 2.17
N CYS A 187 12.33 4.23 2.93
CA CYS A 187 12.24 3.58 4.24
C CYS A 187 11.23 2.42 4.26
N TYR A 188 10.93 1.82 3.11
CA TYR A 188 10.08 0.63 3.04
C TYR A 188 10.78 -0.58 3.68
N GLU A 189 10.11 -1.32 4.56
CA GLU A 189 10.77 -2.35 5.39
C GLU A 189 10.14 -3.75 5.32
N ASP A 190 9.06 -3.93 4.56
CA ASP A 190 8.23 -5.14 4.61
C ASP A 190 8.87 -6.27 3.79
N LEU A 191 9.71 -7.05 4.47
CA LEU A 191 10.45 -8.17 3.89
C LEU A 191 9.55 -9.30 3.39
N ALA A 192 8.33 -9.42 3.90
CA ALA A 192 7.40 -10.47 3.51
C ALA A 192 6.90 -10.30 2.06
N LEU A 193 6.91 -9.08 1.52
CA LEU A 193 6.48 -8.80 0.14
C LEU A 193 7.63 -8.74 -0.87
N ILE A 194 8.89 -8.74 -0.42
CA ILE A 194 10.07 -8.74 -1.30
C ILE A 194 10.12 -9.92 -2.30
N PRO A 195 9.64 -11.14 -1.96
CA PRO A 195 9.53 -12.23 -2.95
C PRO A 195 8.71 -11.89 -4.20
N ASN A 196 7.86 -10.87 -4.15
CA ASN A 196 7.03 -10.42 -5.27
C ASN A 196 7.85 -9.78 -6.40
N LEU A 197 9.07 -9.34 -6.11
CA LEU A 197 9.95 -8.62 -7.03
C LEU A 197 10.74 -9.53 -7.98
N ARG A 198 10.39 -10.82 -8.07
CA ARG A 198 11.09 -11.85 -8.86
C ARG A 198 11.44 -11.44 -10.30
N HIS A 199 10.54 -10.70 -10.95
CA HIS A 199 10.71 -10.25 -12.33
C HIS A 199 10.76 -8.73 -12.47
N LEU A 200 10.97 -8.01 -11.37
CA LEU A 200 10.97 -6.56 -11.33
C LEU A 200 12.28 -6.07 -10.70
N PRO A 201 13.27 -5.69 -11.53
CA PRO A 201 14.55 -5.15 -11.05
C PRO A 201 14.40 -3.91 -10.17
N MET A 202 15.17 -3.83 -9.10
CA MET A 202 15.16 -2.69 -8.17
C MET A 202 16.50 -1.97 -8.11
N TYR A 203 16.50 -0.65 -8.25
CA TYR A 203 17.67 0.21 -8.08
C TYR A 203 17.47 1.14 -6.87
N TYR A 204 17.88 0.67 -5.70
CA TYR A 204 17.84 1.45 -4.47
C TYR A 204 18.97 2.48 -4.44
N ILE A 205 18.61 3.74 -4.20
CA ILE A 205 19.54 4.88 -4.20
C ILE A 205 19.45 5.57 -2.84
N GLN A 206 20.59 5.78 -2.19
CA GLN A 206 20.67 6.38 -0.85
C GLN A 206 21.80 7.40 -0.78
N GLY A 207 21.54 8.59 -0.24
CA GLY A 207 22.61 9.55 0.07
C GLY A 207 23.45 9.08 1.25
N ALA A 208 24.78 9.16 1.14
CA ALA A 208 25.70 8.76 2.21
C ALA A 208 25.54 9.60 3.49
N ASP A 209 25.13 10.87 3.38
CA ASP A 209 24.98 11.80 4.51
C ASP A 209 23.57 11.74 5.13
N ASP A 210 22.71 10.84 4.64
CA ASP A 210 21.36 10.56 5.13
C ASP A 210 21.29 9.27 5.97
N TRP A 211 22.46 8.87 6.46
CA TRP A 211 22.71 7.67 7.24
C TRP A 211 22.52 7.91 8.75
N PRO A 212 22.10 6.92 9.56
CA PRO A 212 21.71 5.55 9.19
C PRO A 212 20.22 5.34 8.93
N ILE A 213 19.33 6.29 9.27
CA ILE A 213 17.89 5.99 9.47
C ILE A 213 17.23 5.41 8.23
N TYR A 214 17.34 6.07 7.07
CA TYR A 214 16.71 5.58 5.84
C TYR A 214 17.38 4.31 5.34
N GLY A 215 18.71 4.27 5.33
CA GLY A 215 19.50 3.12 4.89
C GLY A 215 19.29 1.84 5.71
N LYS A 216 19.30 1.95 7.04
CA LYS A 216 19.31 0.84 8.01
C LYS A 216 18.03 0.00 7.94
N GLU A 217 16.88 0.64 7.79
CA GLU A 217 15.58 -0.04 7.80
C GLU A 217 15.03 -0.30 6.40
N GLY A 218 15.39 0.54 5.43
CA GLY A 218 14.83 0.49 4.08
C GLY A 218 15.65 -0.37 3.12
N PRO A 219 16.58 0.23 2.36
CA PRO A 219 17.26 -0.44 1.27
C PRO A 219 18.21 -1.54 1.73
N ILE A 220 18.86 -1.47 2.91
CA ILE A 220 19.83 -2.50 3.29
C ILE A 220 19.19 -3.87 3.52
N PRO A 221 18.15 -4.02 4.39
CA PRO A 221 17.53 -5.31 4.60
C PRO A 221 16.88 -5.84 3.32
N ILE A 222 16.28 -4.95 2.52
CA ILE A 222 15.65 -5.32 1.25
C ILE A 222 16.67 -5.82 0.23
N SER A 223 17.75 -5.07 -0.01
CA SER A 223 18.76 -5.46 -0.99
C SER A 223 19.42 -6.77 -0.60
N LYS A 224 19.74 -6.96 0.69
CA LYS A 224 20.21 -8.26 1.19
C LYS A 224 19.20 -9.38 0.92
N ARG A 225 17.91 -9.13 1.16
CA ARG A 225 16.86 -10.12 0.92
C ARG A 225 16.70 -10.46 -0.56
N LEU A 226 16.83 -9.47 -1.45
CA LEU A 226 16.82 -9.68 -2.90
C LEU A 226 18.04 -10.48 -3.37
N GLU A 227 19.23 -10.19 -2.83
CA GLU A 227 20.46 -10.95 -3.10
C GLU A 227 20.32 -12.41 -2.63
N GLU A 228 19.76 -12.67 -1.45
CA GLU A 228 19.48 -14.01 -0.94
C GLU A 228 18.51 -14.81 -1.83
N LEU A 229 17.60 -14.11 -2.52
CA LEU A 229 16.63 -14.68 -3.46
C LEU A 229 17.18 -14.83 -4.89
N ASP A 230 18.40 -14.36 -5.16
CA ASP A 230 19.00 -14.26 -6.50
C ASP A 230 18.18 -13.39 -7.48
N TYR A 231 17.66 -12.26 -6.98
CA TYR A 231 16.86 -11.29 -7.76
C TYR A 231 17.69 -10.07 -8.17
N ASP A 232 17.29 -9.41 -9.26
CA ASP A 232 17.99 -8.23 -9.80
C ASP A 232 17.82 -7.01 -8.89
N VAL A 233 18.91 -6.66 -8.18
CA VAL A 233 18.97 -5.50 -7.31
C VAL A 233 20.30 -4.77 -7.46
N ILE A 234 20.23 -3.44 -7.44
CA ILE A 234 21.36 -2.55 -7.26
C ILE A 234 21.08 -1.71 -6.02
N PHE A 235 22.03 -1.66 -5.09
CA PHE A 235 22.02 -0.70 -3.98
C PHE A 235 23.21 0.26 -4.12
N TRP A 236 22.91 1.52 -4.44
CA TRP A 236 23.90 2.56 -4.60
C TRP A 236 23.83 3.59 -3.47
N VAL A 237 24.88 3.61 -2.66
CA VAL A 237 25.13 4.69 -1.69
C VAL A 237 25.93 5.78 -2.39
N VAL A 238 25.30 6.95 -2.59
CA VAL A 238 25.86 8.09 -3.29
C VAL A 238 26.77 8.89 -2.34
N PRO A 239 28.10 8.96 -2.58
CA PRO A 239 29.03 9.65 -1.69
C PRO A 239 28.66 11.14 -1.51
N ASP A 240 28.98 11.77 -0.38
CA ASP A 240 28.82 13.22 -0.14
C ASP A 240 27.44 13.77 -0.54
N THR A 241 26.38 13.01 -0.29
CA THR A 241 25.01 13.33 -0.74
C THR A 241 24.06 13.29 0.44
N PRO A 242 23.29 14.37 0.68
CA PRO A 242 22.27 14.41 1.73
C PRO A 242 21.04 13.59 1.32
N HIS A 243 19.98 13.67 2.14
CA HIS A 243 18.71 12.97 1.90
C HIS A 243 18.17 13.17 0.49
N ASN A 244 18.16 14.41 0.00
CA ASN A 244 17.76 14.70 -1.36
C ASN A 244 18.90 14.44 -2.34
N ALA A 245 18.85 13.27 -2.98
CA ALA A 245 19.79 12.86 -4.03
C ALA A 245 19.25 13.04 -5.46
N VAL A 246 18.07 13.65 -5.66
CA VAL A 246 17.34 13.65 -6.95
C VAL A 246 18.16 14.25 -8.07
N VAL A 247 18.71 15.45 -7.87
CA VAL A 247 19.48 16.16 -8.91
C VAL A 247 20.76 15.40 -9.27
N ARG A 248 21.46 14.86 -8.26
CA ARG A 248 22.73 14.18 -8.44
C ARG A 248 22.59 12.83 -9.15
N THR A 249 21.45 12.19 -9.00
CA THR A 249 21.22 10.81 -9.47
C THR A 249 20.37 10.75 -10.74
N ALA A 250 19.78 11.87 -11.17
CA ALA A 250 18.83 11.90 -12.29
C ALA A 250 19.36 11.22 -13.57
N ASN A 251 20.57 11.55 -14.04
CA ASN A 251 21.13 10.93 -15.24
C ASN A 251 21.23 9.41 -15.12
N GLU A 252 21.71 8.91 -13.99
CA GLU A 252 21.85 7.47 -13.71
C GLU A 252 20.48 6.78 -13.67
N VAL A 253 19.48 7.41 -13.04
CA VAL A 253 18.10 6.91 -13.01
C VAL A 253 17.53 6.76 -14.43
N PHE A 254 17.71 7.77 -15.28
CA PHE A 254 17.27 7.71 -16.68
C PHE A 254 18.04 6.65 -17.49
N GLU A 255 19.36 6.57 -17.34
CA GLU A 255 20.21 5.57 -18.04
C GLU A 255 19.85 4.14 -17.67
N TRP A 256 19.52 3.90 -16.41
CA TRP A 256 19.06 2.60 -15.94
C TRP A 256 17.66 2.28 -16.45
N THR A 257 16.74 3.25 -16.35
CA THR A 257 15.33 3.17 -16.79
C THR A 257 15.21 2.85 -18.27
N ASP A 258 16.02 3.49 -19.12
CA ASP A 258 16.02 3.28 -20.57
C ASP A 258 16.15 1.80 -20.96
N LYS A 259 16.89 1.03 -20.16
CA LYS A 259 17.23 -0.37 -20.44
C LYS A 259 16.18 -1.35 -19.91
N ARG A 260 15.17 -0.89 -19.16
CA ARG A 260 14.20 -1.77 -18.51
C ARG A 260 13.05 -2.13 -19.44
N ARG A 261 12.64 -3.40 -19.38
CA ARG A 261 11.41 -3.93 -19.96
C ARG A 261 10.75 -4.91 -18.98
N ALA A 262 9.45 -4.79 -18.78
CA ALA A 262 8.67 -5.64 -17.88
C ALA A 262 8.52 -7.05 -18.45
N VAL A 263 8.60 -8.05 -17.58
CA VAL A 263 8.25 -9.43 -17.93
C VAL A 263 6.73 -9.59 -17.80
N LYS A 264 5.97 -9.35 -18.88
CA LYS A 264 4.49 -9.42 -18.85
C LYS A 264 3.95 -10.84 -18.68
N HIS A 265 4.69 -11.83 -19.18
CA HIS A 265 4.26 -13.22 -19.25
C HIS A 265 5.27 -14.16 -18.56
N PRO A 266 5.44 -14.10 -17.23
CA PRO A 266 6.38 -14.98 -16.53
C PRO A 266 5.83 -16.40 -16.42
N LYS A 267 6.68 -17.41 -16.63
CA LYS A 267 6.32 -18.82 -16.41
C LYS A 267 6.23 -19.21 -14.94
N SER A 268 6.96 -18.48 -14.07
CA SER A 268 7.04 -18.72 -12.64
C SER A 268 6.58 -17.47 -11.91
N ILE A 269 5.65 -17.59 -10.97
CA ILE A 269 5.18 -16.49 -10.13
C ILE A 269 5.48 -16.84 -8.69
N THR A 270 6.01 -15.85 -7.96
CA THR A 270 6.08 -15.85 -6.50
C THR A 270 5.36 -14.59 -6.06
N TYR A 271 4.31 -14.72 -5.27
CA TYR A 271 3.46 -13.60 -4.88
C TYR A 271 2.86 -13.77 -3.49
N ASN A 272 3.09 -12.78 -2.65
CA ASN A 272 2.59 -12.66 -1.30
C ASN A 272 1.66 -11.44 -1.23
N ALA A 273 0.55 -11.57 -0.50
CA ALA A 273 -0.38 -10.47 -0.28
C ALA A 273 -0.93 -10.53 1.15
N TYR A 274 -1.06 -9.38 1.80
CA TYR A 274 -1.74 -9.28 3.10
C TYR A 274 -3.26 -9.18 2.95
N LEU A 275 -3.75 -8.67 1.82
CA LEU A 275 -5.15 -8.28 1.64
C LEU A 275 -5.66 -8.77 0.26
N PRO A 276 -6.92 -9.24 0.16
CA PRO A 276 -7.55 -9.58 -1.12
C PRO A 276 -7.55 -8.44 -2.14
N ILE A 277 -7.65 -7.19 -1.67
CA ILE A 277 -7.62 -6.01 -2.55
C ILE A 277 -6.29 -5.88 -3.32
N HIS A 278 -5.22 -6.50 -2.81
CA HIS A 278 -3.89 -6.56 -3.40
C HIS A 278 -3.54 -7.99 -3.84
N GLY A 279 -4.52 -8.84 -4.14
CA GLY A 279 -4.27 -10.26 -4.41
C GLY A 279 -3.76 -10.57 -5.81
N ARG A 280 -3.76 -9.60 -6.74
CA ARG A 280 -3.55 -9.84 -8.18
C ARG A 280 -2.11 -9.59 -8.61
N ALA A 281 -1.50 -10.60 -9.24
CA ALA A 281 -0.24 -10.45 -9.96
C ALA A 281 -0.17 -11.36 -11.18
N TYR A 282 0.24 -10.78 -12.32
CA TYR A 282 0.39 -11.48 -13.60
C TYR A 282 -0.88 -12.30 -13.95
N TRP A 283 -0.74 -13.61 -14.17
CA TRP A 283 -1.86 -14.52 -14.47
C TRP A 283 -2.51 -15.14 -13.22
N THR A 284 -2.33 -14.55 -12.03
CA THR A 284 -2.87 -15.07 -10.76
C THR A 284 -3.59 -14.01 -9.93
N GLU A 285 -4.54 -14.44 -9.10
CA GLU A 285 -5.19 -13.60 -8.08
C GLU A 285 -5.52 -14.41 -6.82
N ILE A 286 -5.03 -13.96 -5.67
CA ILE A 286 -5.46 -14.43 -4.35
C ILE A 286 -6.77 -13.71 -3.99
N ARG A 287 -7.87 -14.45 -3.81
CA ARG A 287 -9.22 -13.88 -3.61
C ARG A 287 -9.74 -14.01 -2.20
N GLU A 288 -9.39 -15.08 -1.51
CA GLU A 288 -9.86 -15.35 -0.15
C GLU A 288 -8.75 -15.95 0.70
N PHE A 289 -8.66 -15.49 1.94
CA PHE A 289 -7.63 -15.83 2.89
C PHE A 289 -8.16 -16.84 3.90
N LYS A 290 -7.31 -17.77 4.35
CA LYS A 290 -7.67 -18.72 5.40
C LYS A 290 -7.73 -18.03 6.77
N THR A 291 -6.77 -17.15 7.04
CA THR A 291 -6.64 -16.42 8.29
C THR A 291 -6.12 -15.00 7.98
N PRO A 292 -6.92 -13.96 8.26
CA PRO A 292 -6.45 -12.57 8.21
C PRO A 292 -5.25 -12.34 9.15
N GLY A 293 -4.43 -11.31 8.88
CA GLY A 293 -3.24 -10.99 9.68
C GLY A 293 -1.94 -11.37 8.95
N PRO A 294 -1.55 -12.65 8.90
CA PRO A 294 -0.42 -13.12 8.10
C PRO A 294 -0.67 -13.02 6.58
N PRO A 295 0.37 -12.91 5.74
CA PRO A 295 0.19 -12.88 4.30
C PRO A 295 -0.25 -14.25 3.77
N ALA A 296 -1.03 -14.24 2.69
CA ALA A 296 -1.17 -15.39 1.81
C ALA A 296 0.04 -15.44 0.86
N LYS A 297 0.59 -16.63 0.65
CA LYS A 297 1.75 -16.86 -0.21
C LYS A 297 1.38 -17.82 -1.33
N LEU A 298 1.75 -17.44 -2.56
CA LEU A 298 1.49 -18.18 -3.78
C LEU A 298 2.79 -18.37 -4.54
N GLN A 299 3.08 -19.62 -4.90
CA GLN A 299 4.04 -19.94 -5.94
C GLN A 299 3.32 -20.72 -7.04
N ALA A 300 3.41 -20.25 -8.29
CA ALA A 300 2.78 -20.89 -9.43
C ALA A 300 3.76 -21.00 -10.59
N ASP A 301 4.05 -22.23 -11.01
CA ASP A 301 5.07 -22.55 -12.01
C ASP A 301 4.46 -23.34 -13.18
N ILE A 302 4.65 -22.85 -14.40
CA ILE A 302 4.38 -23.60 -15.62
C ILE A 302 5.58 -24.53 -15.88
N VAL A 303 5.43 -25.79 -15.50
CA VAL A 303 6.53 -26.79 -15.52
C VAL A 303 6.83 -27.24 -16.94
N SER A 304 5.79 -27.56 -17.72
CA SER A 304 5.92 -27.99 -19.11
C SER A 304 4.60 -27.91 -19.84
N GLY A 305 4.57 -27.25 -21.01
CA GLY A 305 3.34 -27.07 -21.79
C GLY A 305 2.21 -26.52 -20.93
N ASN A 306 1.13 -27.27 -20.82
CA ASN A 306 -0.06 -26.92 -20.07
C ASN A 306 -0.10 -27.53 -18.63
N TRP A 307 1.05 -27.89 -18.06
CA TRP A 307 1.15 -28.40 -16.69
C TRP A 307 1.61 -27.33 -15.69
N ILE A 308 0.80 -27.07 -14.66
CA ILE A 308 1.05 -26.05 -13.63
C ILE A 308 1.28 -26.71 -12.27
N SER A 309 2.34 -26.33 -11.57
CA SER A 309 2.55 -26.64 -10.15
C SER A 309 2.23 -25.42 -9.31
N ILE A 310 1.37 -25.57 -8.30
CA ILE A 310 0.95 -24.46 -7.44
C ILE A 310 1.18 -24.82 -5.97
N ARG A 311 1.85 -23.92 -5.24
CA ARG A 311 1.95 -23.95 -3.78
C ARG A 311 1.20 -22.75 -3.20
N ILE A 312 0.36 -23.02 -2.22
CA ILE A 312 -0.52 -22.03 -1.60
C ILE A 312 -0.43 -22.16 -0.08
N GLU A 313 -0.15 -21.03 0.57
CA GLU A 313 -0.21 -20.85 2.02
C GLU A 313 -1.20 -19.73 2.37
N ASN A 314 -1.99 -19.95 3.42
CA ASN A 314 -2.95 -18.99 3.97
C ASN A 314 -4.02 -18.43 2.97
N ALA A 315 -4.38 -19.18 1.92
CA ALA A 315 -5.49 -18.83 1.03
C ALA A 315 -6.48 -19.99 0.87
N THR A 316 -7.76 -19.66 0.69
CA THR A 316 -8.87 -20.59 0.45
C THR A 316 -9.45 -20.46 -0.96
N GLN A 317 -9.28 -19.30 -1.62
CA GLN A 317 -9.65 -19.12 -3.02
C GLN A 317 -8.58 -18.36 -3.79
N ILE A 318 -8.22 -18.90 -4.96
CA ILE A 318 -7.38 -18.22 -5.95
C ILE A 318 -8.00 -18.33 -7.34
N ALA A 319 -7.62 -17.44 -8.24
CA ALA A 319 -7.95 -17.53 -9.66
C ALA A 319 -6.67 -17.53 -10.51
N LEU A 320 -6.71 -18.29 -11.60
CA LEU A 320 -5.71 -18.27 -12.65
C LEU A 320 -6.35 -17.68 -13.91
N PHE A 321 -5.58 -16.87 -14.62
CA PHE A 321 -5.98 -16.25 -15.89
C PHE A 321 -5.09 -16.78 -17.01
N PRO A 322 -5.44 -17.91 -17.65
CA PRO A 322 -4.60 -18.51 -18.68
C PRO A 322 -4.25 -17.53 -19.79
N ASP A 323 -2.96 -17.28 -19.92
CA ASP A 323 -2.37 -16.33 -20.85
C ASP A 323 -1.97 -17.03 -22.16
N SER A 324 -2.48 -16.57 -23.30
CA SER A 324 -2.26 -17.28 -24.58
C SER A 324 -0.80 -17.35 -25.05
N PRO A 325 0.13 -16.43 -24.69
CA PRO A 325 1.55 -16.61 -24.96
C PRO A 325 2.19 -17.72 -24.10
N LEU A 326 1.56 -18.13 -23.00
CA LEU A 326 2.09 -19.13 -22.06
C LEU A 326 1.43 -20.50 -22.23
N PHE A 327 0.17 -20.55 -22.64
CA PHE A 327 -0.64 -21.77 -22.69
C PHE A 327 -1.22 -22.03 -24.07
N ASP A 328 -1.30 -23.30 -24.45
CA ASP A 328 -2.15 -23.73 -25.56
C ASP A 328 -3.60 -23.87 -25.07
N LEU A 329 -4.40 -22.82 -25.26
CA LEU A 329 -5.79 -22.76 -24.78
C LEU A 329 -6.74 -23.71 -25.53
N ALA A 330 -6.28 -24.42 -26.57
CA ALA A 330 -7.06 -25.44 -27.27
C ALA A 330 -6.99 -26.81 -26.56
N THR A 331 -6.04 -27.01 -25.66
CA THR A 331 -5.82 -28.29 -24.98
C THR A 331 -6.01 -28.19 -23.47
N GLN A 332 -6.03 -29.34 -22.80
CA GLN A 332 -6.28 -29.42 -21.36
C GLN A 332 -5.12 -28.81 -20.56
N ILE A 333 -5.45 -27.90 -19.66
CA ILE A 333 -4.57 -27.39 -18.60
C ILE A 333 -4.69 -28.31 -17.40
N SER A 334 -3.57 -28.91 -17.02
CA SER A 334 -3.49 -29.83 -15.90
C SER A 334 -2.65 -29.20 -14.80
N MET A 335 -2.97 -29.50 -13.54
CA MET A 335 -2.32 -28.82 -12.42
C MET A 335 -2.27 -29.66 -11.16
N GLU A 336 -1.35 -29.32 -10.28
CA GLU A 336 -1.32 -29.75 -8.90
C GLU A 336 -1.35 -28.56 -7.95
N VAL A 337 -1.99 -28.73 -6.80
CA VAL A 337 -2.00 -27.75 -5.71
C VAL A 337 -1.47 -28.42 -4.46
N ASN A 338 -0.41 -27.86 -3.87
CA ASN A 338 0.27 -28.40 -2.68
C ASN A 338 0.64 -29.89 -2.85
N GLY A 339 1.11 -30.27 -4.04
CA GLY A 339 1.51 -31.65 -4.39
C GLY A 339 0.34 -32.61 -4.67
N THR A 340 -0.91 -32.12 -4.66
CA THR A 340 -2.10 -32.92 -5.00
C THR A 340 -2.58 -32.59 -6.41
N ALA A 341 -2.57 -33.57 -7.29
CA ALA A 341 -3.07 -33.41 -8.66
C ALA A 341 -4.59 -33.14 -8.68
N LEU A 342 -5.01 -32.20 -9.52
CA LEU A 342 -6.42 -31.88 -9.78
C LEU A 342 -6.85 -32.41 -11.16
N PRO A 343 -8.15 -32.66 -11.38
CA PRO A 343 -8.67 -32.90 -12.72
C PRO A 343 -8.30 -31.74 -13.65
N GLY A 344 -7.75 -32.03 -14.82
CA GLY A 344 -7.43 -30.98 -15.78
C GLY A 344 -8.67 -30.35 -16.40
N VAL A 345 -8.52 -29.13 -16.88
CA VAL A 345 -9.60 -28.28 -17.38
C VAL A 345 -9.24 -27.69 -18.74
N ILE A 346 -10.24 -27.40 -19.57
CA ILE A 346 -10.05 -26.58 -20.77
C ILE A 346 -10.54 -25.18 -20.41
N CYS A 347 -9.70 -24.16 -20.57
CA CYS A 347 -10.02 -22.78 -20.21
C CYS A 347 -9.62 -21.85 -21.35
N LYS A 348 -10.59 -21.10 -21.88
CA LYS A 348 -10.40 -20.14 -22.97
C LYS A 348 -9.87 -18.79 -22.45
N ALA A 349 -9.45 -17.92 -23.37
CA ALA A 349 -8.89 -16.61 -23.04
C ALA A 349 -9.86 -15.66 -22.29
N ASN A 350 -11.16 -15.83 -22.52
CA ASN A 350 -12.24 -15.09 -21.86
C ASN A 350 -12.80 -15.80 -20.60
N GLU A 351 -12.14 -16.87 -20.16
CA GLU A 351 -12.46 -17.67 -18.98
C GLU A 351 -11.33 -17.55 -17.95
N GLU A 352 -11.60 -18.01 -16.73
CA GLU A 352 -10.63 -18.14 -15.64
C GLU A 352 -10.78 -19.52 -14.99
N ILE A 353 -9.68 -20.01 -14.41
CA ILE A 353 -9.69 -21.20 -13.56
C ILE A 353 -9.81 -20.73 -12.12
N ARG A 354 -10.88 -21.14 -11.43
CA ARG A 354 -11.12 -20.86 -10.02
C ARG A 354 -10.69 -22.06 -9.20
N LEU A 355 -9.78 -21.83 -8.26
CA LEU A 355 -9.36 -22.83 -7.31
C LEU A 355 -9.93 -22.46 -5.95
N ALA A 356 -10.66 -23.40 -5.35
CA ALA A 356 -11.24 -23.24 -4.03
C ALA A 356 -10.90 -24.43 -3.14
N SER A 357 -10.63 -24.16 -1.87
CA SER A 357 -10.30 -25.15 -0.85
C SER A 357 -11.42 -25.27 0.18
N LYS A 358 -11.83 -26.50 0.48
CA LYS A 358 -12.67 -26.83 1.63
C LYS A 358 -12.01 -27.95 2.40
N GLU A 359 -11.79 -27.75 3.71
CA GLU A 359 -11.12 -28.74 4.58
C GLU A 359 -9.75 -29.20 4.01
N ASN A 360 -9.00 -28.25 3.44
CA ASN A 360 -7.71 -28.46 2.74
C ASN A 360 -7.79 -29.30 1.45
N VAL A 361 -8.98 -29.56 0.92
CA VAL A 361 -9.17 -30.21 -0.38
C VAL A 361 -9.46 -29.16 -1.44
N TRP A 362 -8.55 -29.04 -2.42
CA TRP A 362 -8.66 -28.11 -3.53
C TRP A 362 -9.50 -28.67 -4.68
N ARG A 363 -10.26 -27.79 -5.34
CA ARG A 363 -11.02 -28.10 -6.57
C ARG A 363 -10.86 -26.99 -7.59
N ALA A 364 -10.87 -27.37 -8.86
CA ALA A 364 -10.83 -26.44 -9.99
C ALA A 364 -12.20 -26.35 -10.68
N GLU A 365 -12.61 -25.14 -11.02
CA GLU A 365 -13.80 -24.85 -11.83
C GLU A 365 -13.44 -23.79 -12.88
N VAL A 366 -13.96 -23.94 -14.10
CA VAL A 366 -13.82 -22.92 -15.15
C VAL A 366 -15.06 -22.04 -15.16
N GLY A 367 -14.86 -20.73 -15.22
CA GLY A 367 -15.97 -19.78 -15.36
C GLY A 367 -15.57 -18.54 -16.16
N PRO A 368 -16.50 -17.60 -16.38
CA PRO A 368 -16.19 -16.34 -17.06
C PRO A 368 -15.09 -15.58 -16.34
N ARG A 369 -14.14 -15.02 -17.11
CA ARG A 369 -13.04 -14.22 -16.58
C ARG A 369 -13.58 -12.96 -15.91
N LYS A 370 -13.18 -12.72 -14.67
CA LYS A 370 -13.55 -11.55 -13.87
C LYS A 370 -12.29 -10.86 -13.36
N LEU A 371 -11.79 -9.91 -14.12
CA LEU A 371 -10.72 -9.03 -13.67
C LEU A 371 -11.33 -7.82 -12.98
N ARG A 372 -10.99 -7.64 -11.70
CA ARG A 372 -11.30 -6.41 -10.98
C ARG A 372 -10.38 -5.29 -11.49
N PRO A 373 -10.90 -4.13 -11.92
CA PRO A 373 -10.06 -2.97 -12.23
C PRO A 373 -9.19 -2.59 -11.05
N LEU A 374 -7.95 -2.18 -11.29
CA LEU A 374 -7.06 -1.69 -10.22
C LEU A 374 -7.56 -0.38 -9.61
N THR A 375 -8.34 0.38 -10.38
CA THR A 375 -9.02 1.60 -9.97
C THR A 375 -10.33 1.34 -9.21
N ALA A 376 -10.71 0.08 -9.00
CA ALA A 376 -11.95 -0.26 -8.30
C ALA A 376 -11.82 0.01 -6.79
N TYR A 377 -12.48 1.08 -6.34
CA TYR A 377 -12.47 1.53 -4.96
C TYR A 377 -13.61 0.90 -4.12
N ARG A 378 -13.36 0.69 -2.82
CA ARG A 378 -14.34 0.14 -1.85
C ARG A 378 -15.06 -1.12 -2.34
N THR A 379 -14.28 -2.11 -2.78
CA THR A 379 -14.81 -3.38 -3.33
C THR A 379 -14.93 -4.50 -2.31
N HIS A 380 -14.34 -4.35 -1.12
CA HIS A 380 -14.26 -5.39 -0.10
C HIS A 380 -14.72 -4.84 1.25
N LYS A 381 -16.01 -4.98 1.56
CA LYS A 381 -16.58 -4.60 2.86
C LYS A 381 -16.12 -5.60 3.92
N ILE A 382 -15.64 -5.10 5.05
CA ILE A 382 -15.12 -5.89 6.19
C ILE A 382 -15.94 -5.71 7.46
N GLY A 383 -16.82 -4.71 7.52
CA GLY A 383 -17.57 -4.46 8.74
C GLY A 383 -18.36 -3.17 8.74
N SER A 384 -18.71 -2.75 9.95
CA SER A 384 -19.35 -1.48 10.27
C SER A 384 -18.81 -0.91 11.58
N VAL A 385 -18.80 0.41 11.68
CA VAL A 385 -18.47 1.14 12.91
C VAL A 385 -19.73 1.29 13.75
N GLU A 386 -19.77 0.68 14.92
CA GLU A 386 -20.82 0.91 15.91
C GLU A 386 -20.55 2.23 16.66
N LYS A 387 -19.34 2.38 17.18
CA LYS A 387 -18.85 3.58 17.85
C LYS A 387 -17.41 3.84 17.45
N ALA A 388 -17.13 4.96 16.82
CA ALA A 388 -15.82 5.27 16.29
C ALA A 388 -14.76 5.34 17.41
N PRO A 389 -13.67 4.55 17.34
CA PRO A 389 -12.50 4.74 18.20
C PRO A 389 -11.82 6.07 17.88
N THR A 390 -11.43 6.83 18.90
CA THR A 390 -10.84 8.17 18.74
C THR A 390 -9.54 8.32 19.53
N GLN A 391 -8.72 9.28 19.12
CA GLN A 391 -7.54 9.72 19.84
C GLN A 391 -7.83 10.93 20.75
N ASP A 392 -9.07 11.42 20.77
CA ASP A 392 -9.47 12.69 21.40
C ASP A 392 -9.64 12.57 22.92
N GLU A 393 -9.71 11.36 23.46
CA GLU A 393 -9.73 11.12 24.90
C GLU A 393 -8.31 11.10 25.51
N TYR A 394 -8.23 11.39 26.81
CA TYR A 394 -6.99 11.43 27.59
C TYR A 394 -7.32 11.14 29.06
N PRO A 395 -6.46 10.42 29.80
CA PRO A 395 -5.17 9.84 29.40
C PRO A 395 -5.28 8.55 28.58
N GLU A 396 -6.36 7.80 28.75
CA GLU A 396 -6.72 6.66 27.89
C GLU A 396 -7.44 7.15 26.63
N SER A 397 -7.13 6.57 25.47
CA SER A 397 -7.87 6.81 24.23
C SER A 397 -8.56 5.54 23.75
N SER A 398 -9.78 5.68 23.23
CA SER A 398 -10.54 4.53 22.74
C SER A 398 -9.92 3.90 21.49
N MET A 399 -9.21 4.71 20.68
CA MET A 399 -8.34 4.23 19.61
C MET A 399 -7.13 3.47 20.15
N GLY A 400 -6.47 3.96 21.20
CA GLY A 400 -5.35 3.29 21.85
C GLY A 400 -5.72 1.89 22.31
N ASN A 401 -6.86 1.76 23.00
CA ASN A 401 -7.40 0.48 23.42
C ASN A 401 -7.68 -0.45 22.23
N TRP A 402 -8.36 0.07 21.20
CA TRP A 402 -8.73 -0.73 20.04
C TRP A 402 -7.52 -1.22 19.24
N MET A 403 -6.53 -0.34 19.01
CA MET A 403 -5.30 -0.69 18.29
C MET A 403 -4.48 -1.72 19.07
N THR A 404 -4.31 -1.53 20.38
CA THR A 404 -3.56 -2.50 21.21
C THR A 404 -4.27 -3.84 21.31
N ASP A 405 -5.61 -3.88 21.35
CA ASP A 405 -6.36 -5.14 21.27
C ASP A 405 -6.16 -5.85 19.93
N ALA A 406 -6.18 -5.10 18.82
CA ALA A 406 -5.94 -5.67 17.50
C ALA A 406 -4.54 -6.26 17.38
N MET A 407 -3.52 -5.54 17.86
CA MET A 407 -2.13 -6.01 17.89
C MET A 407 -1.98 -7.25 18.78
N ARG A 408 -2.51 -7.21 20.02
CA ARG A 408 -2.43 -8.33 20.98
C ARG A 408 -3.12 -9.57 20.44
N HIS A 409 -4.31 -9.42 19.83
CA HIS A 409 -5.04 -10.50 19.21
C HIS A 409 -4.26 -11.14 18.06
N ALA A 410 -3.73 -10.32 17.14
CA ALA A 410 -3.02 -10.81 15.96
C ALA A 410 -1.69 -11.48 16.31
N ALA A 411 -0.98 -10.99 17.33
CA ALA A 411 0.29 -11.55 17.78
C ALA A 411 0.14 -12.70 18.78
N GLY A 412 -1.00 -12.81 19.48
CA GLY A 412 -1.24 -13.83 20.50
C GLY A 412 -0.38 -13.64 21.76
N THR A 413 -0.02 -12.40 22.10
CA THR A 413 0.83 -12.05 23.25
C THR A 413 0.04 -11.75 24.52
N ASP A 414 0.72 -11.73 25.68
CA ASP A 414 0.12 -11.34 26.96
C ASP A 414 -0.28 -9.86 26.96
N ILE A 415 0.59 -8.99 26.44
CA ILE A 415 0.44 -7.53 26.47
C ILE A 415 0.71 -6.95 25.08
N ALA A 416 0.04 -5.84 24.77
CA ALA A 416 0.38 -4.97 23.64
C ALA A 416 0.60 -3.53 24.12
N ILE A 417 1.56 -2.85 23.51
CA ILE A 417 1.87 -1.44 23.76
C ILE A 417 1.87 -0.63 22.46
N TYR A 418 1.37 0.60 22.52
CA TYR A 418 1.23 1.50 21.38
C TYR A 418 1.31 2.96 21.85
N ASN A 419 1.77 3.88 21.01
CA ASN A 419 1.58 5.31 21.23
C ASN A 419 1.12 6.01 19.96
N GLN A 420 0.59 7.22 20.09
CA GLN A 420 0.00 7.95 18.96
C GLN A 420 0.98 8.93 18.28
N LYS A 421 2.29 8.84 18.56
CA LYS A 421 3.34 9.78 18.09
C LYS A 421 3.26 10.09 16.60
N HIS A 422 2.99 9.06 15.79
CA HIS A 422 2.93 9.16 14.33
C HIS A 422 1.55 8.89 13.75
N TYR A 423 0.51 8.81 14.57
CA TYR A 423 -0.86 8.62 14.09
C TYR A 423 -1.30 9.84 13.27
N ARG A 424 -1.71 9.61 12.02
CA ARG A 424 -2.21 10.63 11.07
C ARG A 424 -3.48 10.15 10.37
N GLY A 425 -4.17 9.20 10.99
CA GLY A 425 -5.37 8.58 10.47
C GLY A 425 -6.54 9.54 10.31
N MET A 426 -7.39 9.28 9.33
CA MET A 426 -8.67 9.98 9.17
C MET A 426 -9.75 9.29 10.01
N SER A 427 -10.52 10.05 10.78
CA SER A 427 -11.58 9.48 11.62
C SER A 427 -12.65 8.77 10.80
N VAL A 428 -13.06 7.60 11.28
CA VAL A 428 -14.28 6.91 10.83
C VAL A 428 -15.49 7.44 11.60
N LYS A 429 -16.69 7.23 11.07
CA LYS A 429 -17.95 7.72 11.68
C LYS A 429 -18.81 6.59 12.22
N ASP A 430 -19.57 6.86 13.27
CA ASP A 430 -20.61 5.95 13.74
C ASP A 430 -21.58 5.57 12.61
N GLY A 431 -21.92 4.29 12.52
CA GLY A 431 -22.75 3.73 11.46
C GLY A 431 -22.09 3.61 10.09
N GLN A 432 -20.79 3.95 9.95
CA GLN A 432 -20.07 3.82 8.68
C GLN A 432 -19.83 2.34 8.33
N ASP A 433 -20.14 1.97 7.09
CA ASP A 433 -19.63 0.73 6.49
C ASP A 433 -18.12 0.84 6.26
N LEU A 434 -17.37 -0.18 6.71
CA LEU A 434 -15.92 -0.25 6.55
C LEU A 434 -15.54 -1.18 5.39
N TYR A 435 -14.63 -0.70 4.57
CA TYR A 435 -13.98 -1.44 3.50
C TYR A 435 -12.49 -1.60 3.80
N LEU A 436 -11.85 -2.64 3.26
CA LEU A 436 -10.40 -2.88 3.46
C LEU A 436 -9.54 -1.65 3.15
N ILE A 437 -9.89 -0.90 2.10
CA ILE A 437 -9.15 0.29 1.70
C ILE A 437 -9.24 1.41 2.74
N ASP A 438 -10.34 1.47 3.50
CA ASP A 438 -10.53 2.48 4.56
C ASP A 438 -9.53 2.29 5.70
N LEU A 439 -9.01 1.08 5.92
CA LEU A 439 -8.01 0.83 6.98
C LEU A 439 -6.72 1.60 6.73
N PHE A 440 -6.28 1.72 5.47
CA PHE A 440 -5.09 2.50 5.13
C PHE A 440 -5.27 3.96 5.48
N ASP A 441 -6.47 4.50 5.25
CA ASP A 441 -6.81 5.89 5.49
C ASP A 441 -7.08 6.18 6.97
N TRP A 442 -7.67 5.22 7.66
CA TRP A 442 -8.01 5.31 9.08
C TRP A 442 -6.79 5.15 9.99
N ILE A 443 -5.82 4.30 9.63
CA ILE A 443 -4.67 3.98 10.50
C ILE A 443 -3.40 4.75 10.10
N ARG A 444 -3.43 5.53 9.00
CA ARG A 444 -2.27 6.25 8.41
C ARG A 444 -1.19 6.73 9.39
N PRO A 445 0.09 6.80 8.94
CA PRO A 445 0.54 6.64 7.55
C PRO A 445 1.30 5.33 7.28
N TYR A 446 1.64 4.57 8.32
CA TYR A 446 2.56 3.46 8.19
C TYR A 446 1.89 2.09 8.36
N ALA A 447 2.08 1.21 7.39
CA ALA A 447 1.71 -0.20 7.46
C ALA A 447 2.88 -1.03 8.01
N TRP A 448 3.48 -0.59 9.12
CA TRP A 448 4.64 -1.26 9.72
C TRP A 448 4.27 -2.66 10.18
N CYS A 449 5.27 -3.54 10.19
CA CYS A 449 5.13 -4.85 10.80
C CYS A 449 5.12 -4.75 12.33
N LEU A 450 4.52 -5.75 12.97
CA LEU A 450 4.53 -5.88 14.42
C LEU A 450 5.81 -6.59 14.86
N SER A 451 6.35 -6.23 16.02
CA SER A 451 7.47 -6.93 16.65
C SER A 451 7.06 -7.44 18.02
N THR A 452 7.54 -8.64 18.36
CA THR A 452 7.32 -9.28 19.65
C THR A 452 8.60 -9.37 20.45
N MET A 453 8.50 -9.28 21.77
CA MET A 453 9.62 -9.34 22.70
C MET A 453 9.18 -9.98 24.02
N GLU A 454 10.15 -10.46 24.80
CA GLU A 454 9.94 -10.96 26.16
C GLU A 454 10.56 -9.98 27.15
N LEU A 455 9.75 -9.38 28.03
CA LEU A 455 10.23 -8.47 29.07
C LEU A 455 9.70 -8.89 30.45
N SER A 456 10.49 -8.65 31.49
CA SER A 456 9.98 -8.70 32.87
C SER A 456 9.00 -7.55 33.11
N GLY A 457 8.05 -7.74 34.02
CA GLY A 457 7.15 -6.67 34.46
C GLY A 457 7.91 -5.47 34.98
N GLN A 458 9.05 -5.67 35.65
CA GLN A 458 9.93 -4.60 36.11
C GLN A 458 10.46 -3.73 34.96
N VAL A 459 10.88 -4.36 33.85
CA VAL A 459 11.36 -3.63 32.67
C VAL A 459 10.19 -2.94 31.97
N LEU A 460 9.03 -3.60 31.85
CA LEU A 460 7.83 -2.98 31.27
C LEU A 460 7.40 -1.75 32.08
N LEU A 461 7.39 -1.83 33.41
CA LEU A 461 7.07 -0.69 34.28
C LEU A 461 8.08 0.46 34.10
N ALA A 462 9.37 0.16 33.97
CA ALA A 462 10.38 1.17 33.67
C ALA A 462 10.13 1.84 32.30
N ILE A 463 9.74 1.08 31.27
CA ILE A 463 9.36 1.63 29.97
C ILE A 463 8.13 2.54 30.10
N LEU A 464 7.09 2.11 30.81
CA LEU A 464 5.88 2.93 31.01
C LEU A 464 6.22 4.24 31.74
N GLU A 465 7.03 4.16 32.79
CA GLU A 465 7.52 5.32 33.56
C GLU A 465 8.34 6.28 32.70
N ASP A 466 9.21 5.74 31.84
CA ASP A 466 10.07 6.52 30.94
C ASP A 466 9.26 7.31 29.90
N ASN A 467 8.04 6.85 29.57
CA ASN A 467 7.12 7.56 28.69
C ASN A 467 6.19 8.54 29.42
N LEU A 468 6.36 8.72 30.72
CA LEU A 468 5.70 9.76 31.51
C LEU A 468 6.54 11.04 31.65
N ARG A 469 7.63 11.21 30.89
CA ARG A 469 8.46 12.44 30.87
C ARG A 469 7.62 13.71 30.68
N ASP A 470 8.16 14.84 31.14
CA ASP A 470 7.59 16.17 30.91
C ASP A 470 8.00 16.71 29.52
N GLY A 471 7.12 17.48 28.88
CA GLY A 471 7.43 18.11 27.59
C GLY A 471 6.21 18.49 26.77
N GLU A 472 6.47 19.05 25.59
CA GLU A 472 5.44 19.25 24.57
C GLU A 472 5.05 17.90 23.94
N ASN A 473 3.79 17.73 23.58
CA ASN A 473 3.26 16.50 22.98
C ASN A 473 3.36 15.23 23.85
N VAL A 474 3.44 15.36 25.17
CA VAL A 474 3.40 14.20 26.11
C VAL A 474 2.18 13.31 25.91
N ARG A 475 1.06 13.89 25.46
CA ARG A 475 -0.13 13.15 25.04
C ARG A 475 0.18 12.10 23.96
N ASN A 476 1.07 12.45 23.03
CA ASN A 476 1.38 11.60 21.88
C ASN A 476 2.33 10.45 22.22
N LEU A 477 3.09 10.60 23.31
CA LEU A 477 4.11 9.66 23.75
C LEU A 477 3.57 8.71 24.82
N LEU A 478 2.45 9.06 25.47
CA LEU A 478 1.78 8.23 26.45
C LEU A 478 1.45 6.85 25.85
N VAL A 479 1.93 5.80 26.53
CA VAL A 479 1.79 4.43 26.07
C VAL A 479 0.39 3.90 26.40
N GLN A 480 -0.38 3.60 25.37
CA GLN A 480 -1.64 2.88 25.47
C GLN A 480 -1.35 1.37 25.57
N VAL A 481 -2.20 0.64 26.29
CA VAL A 481 -1.95 -0.77 26.63
C VAL A 481 -3.17 -1.66 26.40
N SER A 482 -2.90 -2.93 26.16
CA SER A 482 -3.88 -4.01 26.25
C SER A 482 -3.25 -5.19 27.00
N GLY A 483 -4.00 -5.81 27.91
CA GLY A 483 -3.54 -6.96 28.70
C GLY A 483 -3.01 -6.60 30.08
N CYS A 484 -2.92 -5.31 30.38
CA CYS A 484 -2.59 -4.74 31.68
C CYS A 484 -3.26 -3.37 31.86
N ARG A 485 -3.10 -2.77 33.04
CA ARG A 485 -3.44 -1.37 33.32
C ARG A 485 -2.36 -0.70 34.18
N TYR A 486 -2.29 0.61 34.09
CA TYR A 486 -1.48 1.41 35.01
C TYR A 486 -2.11 2.77 35.32
N THR A 487 -1.87 3.26 36.53
CA THR A 487 -2.24 4.59 37.00
C THR A 487 -0.98 5.36 37.33
N PHE A 488 -0.92 6.62 36.93
CA PHE A 488 0.21 7.51 37.21
C PHE A 488 -0.22 8.86 37.82
N ASP A 489 0.72 9.55 38.46
CA ASP A 489 0.56 10.89 39.03
C ASP A 489 1.74 11.76 38.61
N ARG A 490 1.50 12.74 37.73
CA ARG A 490 2.56 13.66 37.25
C ARG A 490 3.05 14.64 38.31
N ASN A 491 2.35 14.80 39.43
CA ASN A 491 2.83 15.62 40.54
C ASN A 491 3.95 14.95 41.33
N ARG A 492 4.18 13.64 41.12
CA ARG A 492 5.31 12.91 41.70
C ARG A 492 6.60 13.16 40.91
N PRO A 493 7.77 13.02 41.57
CA PRO A 493 9.05 13.05 40.87
C PRO A 493 9.07 12.06 39.70
N PHE A 494 9.71 12.45 38.59
CA PHE A 494 9.99 11.54 37.49
C PHE A 494 10.75 10.30 38.02
N GLU A 495 10.47 9.12 37.46
CA GLU A 495 10.90 7.79 37.94
C GLU A 495 10.10 7.24 39.14
N ASP A 496 9.10 7.98 39.63
CA ASP A 496 8.18 7.57 40.70
C ASP A 496 6.73 8.03 40.41
N ARG A 497 6.33 8.09 39.12
CA ARG A 497 5.00 8.55 38.70
C ARG A 497 3.97 7.43 38.63
N ILE A 498 4.33 6.19 38.30
CA ILE A 498 3.39 5.06 38.37
C ILE A 498 3.07 4.74 39.84
N VAL A 499 1.79 4.86 40.19
CA VAL A 499 1.29 4.68 41.57
C VAL A 499 0.47 3.42 41.79
N ASP A 500 -0.07 2.83 40.71
CA ASP A 500 -0.81 1.56 40.73
C ASP A 500 -0.68 0.85 39.38
N SER A 501 -0.58 -0.48 39.38
CA SER A 501 -0.63 -1.30 38.17
C SER A 501 -1.00 -2.75 38.52
N ASP A 502 -1.48 -3.53 37.55
CA ASP A 502 -1.65 -4.98 37.68
C ASP A 502 -0.50 -5.79 37.06
N ILE A 503 0.59 -5.12 36.70
CA ILE A 503 1.81 -5.74 36.17
C ILE A 503 2.61 -6.28 37.35
N ASP A 504 2.87 -7.59 37.36
CA ASP A 504 3.73 -8.23 38.35
C ASP A 504 5.21 -8.01 37.94
N PRO A 505 6.02 -7.27 38.74
CA PRO A 505 7.40 -6.95 38.38
C PRO A 505 8.28 -8.18 38.12
N GLU A 506 7.98 -9.30 38.78
CA GLU A 506 8.78 -10.53 38.73
C GLU A 506 8.35 -11.48 37.59
N ARG A 507 7.17 -11.25 36.99
CA ARG A 507 6.67 -12.05 35.87
C ARG A 507 7.30 -11.60 34.56
N THR A 508 7.66 -12.56 33.70
CA THR A 508 7.98 -12.29 32.29
C THR A 508 6.70 -12.34 31.44
N TYR A 509 6.57 -11.37 30.54
CA TYR A 509 5.45 -11.22 29.62
C TYR A 509 5.94 -11.23 28.18
N SER A 510 5.17 -11.90 27.33
CA SER A 510 5.25 -11.72 25.89
C SER A 510 4.54 -10.41 25.52
N ILE A 511 5.23 -9.52 24.80
CA ILE A 511 4.76 -8.17 24.48
C ILE A 511 4.84 -7.95 22.98
N VAL A 512 3.81 -7.33 22.40
CA VAL A 512 3.80 -6.85 21.01
C VAL A 512 3.78 -5.32 20.94
N CYS A 513 4.51 -4.78 19.98
CA CYS A 513 4.47 -3.37 19.58
C CYS A 513 4.55 -3.25 18.05
N GLU A 514 4.39 -2.04 17.51
CA GLU A 514 4.83 -1.77 16.14
C GLU A 514 6.37 -1.77 16.09
N LYS A 515 6.96 -2.32 15.02
CA LYS A 515 8.42 -2.42 14.87
C LYS A 515 9.17 -1.11 15.11
N GLN A 516 8.59 0.01 14.66
CA GLN A 516 9.16 1.33 14.85
C GLN A 516 9.41 1.71 16.34
N ALA A 517 8.71 1.08 17.29
CA ALA A 517 8.97 1.29 18.72
C ALA A 517 10.38 0.80 19.09
N VAL A 518 10.84 -0.31 18.51
CA VAL A 518 12.17 -0.91 18.79
C VAL A 518 13.24 -0.55 17.77
N SER A 519 12.86 -0.12 16.57
CA SER A 519 13.81 0.23 15.50
C SER A 519 14.10 1.73 15.39
N ARG A 520 13.17 2.61 15.82
CA ARG A 520 13.31 4.08 15.78
C ARG A 520 13.16 4.78 17.14
N GLU A 521 12.99 4.02 18.23
CA GLU A 521 12.72 4.56 19.57
C GLU A 521 11.50 5.49 19.58
N ASN A 522 10.42 5.06 18.93
CA ASN A 522 9.17 5.83 18.97
C ASN A 522 8.50 5.80 20.34
N ILE A 523 8.73 4.73 21.10
CA ILE A 523 8.47 4.61 22.53
C ILE A 523 9.86 4.63 23.18
N TRP A 524 10.02 5.39 24.27
CA TRP A 524 11.29 5.34 25.01
C TRP A 524 11.41 4.02 25.75
N LEU A 525 12.55 3.35 25.62
CA LEU A 525 12.73 1.98 26.08
C LEU A 525 13.56 1.88 27.36
N ALA A 526 13.53 2.89 28.24
CA ALA A 526 14.27 2.90 29.51
C ALA A 526 15.77 2.59 29.31
N ASP A 527 16.41 3.31 28.37
CA ASP A 527 17.79 3.13 27.94
C ASP A 527 18.13 1.76 27.31
N LEU A 528 17.13 0.96 26.94
CA LEU A 528 17.29 -0.35 26.28
C LEU A 528 17.11 -0.28 24.75
N PHE A 529 17.12 0.90 24.14
CA PHE A 529 17.02 1.02 22.68
C PHE A 529 18.16 0.24 21.99
N GLU A 530 17.80 -0.51 20.94
CA GLU A 530 18.63 -1.50 20.23
C GLU A 530 19.17 -2.67 21.07
N GLN A 531 18.83 -2.76 22.36
CA GLN A 531 19.28 -3.81 23.27
C GLN A 531 18.22 -4.88 23.53
N ILE A 532 16.94 -4.59 23.26
CA ILE A 532 15.83 -5.54 23.44
C ILE A 532 15.82 -6.54 22.28
N PRO A 533 16.06 -7.84 22.54
CA PRO A 533 15.85 -8.88 21.53
C PRO A 533 14.37 -8.94 21.16
N HIS A 534 14.08 -8.90 19.86
CA HIS A 534 12.73 -8.92 19.34
C HIS A 534 12.64 -9.76 18.06
N THR A 535 11.42 -10.18 17.73
CA THR A 535 11.10 -10.91 16.50
C THR A 535 10.04 -10.13 15.73
N ASP A 536 10.38 -9.75 14.50
CA ASP A 536 9.43 -9.15 13.56
C ASP A 536 8.46 -10.21 13.05
N LEU A 537 7.18 -9.89 13.06
CA LEU A 537 6.11 -10.74 12.54
C LEU A 537 5.85 -10.39 11.07
N GLU A 538 5.46 -11.38 10.27
CA GLU A 538 4.80 -11.14 8.97
C GLU A 538 3.34 -10.72 9.20
N ILE A 539 3.12 -9.70 10.03
CA ILE A 539 1.82 -9.12 10.34
C ILE A 539 2.03 -7.61 10.39
N SER A 540 1.30 -6.87 9.55
CA SER A 540 1.28 -5.41 9.62
C SER A 540 0.20 -4.93 10.58
N ILE A 541 0.33 -3.69 11.05
CA ILE A 541 -0.74 -3.04 11.83
C ILE A 541 -2.08 -3.01 11.09
N ILE A 542 -2.06 -2.88 9.76
CA ILE A 542 -3.26 -2.90 8.89
C ILE A 542 -3.90 -4.29 8.85
N SER A 543 -3.08 -5.34 8.71
CA SER A 543 -3.59 -6.72 8.66
C SER A 543 -4.01 -7.22 10.04
N ALA A 544 -3.37 -6.75 11.12
CA ALA A 544 -3.81 -6.98 12.50
C ALA A 544 -5.19 -6.35 12.76
N ALA A 545 -5.39 -5.10 12.33
CA ALA A 545 -6.67 -4.42 12.40
C ALA A 545 -7.77 -5.19 11.64
N TRP A 546 -7.50 -5.63 10.41
CA TRP A 546 -8.46 -6.47 9.68
C TRP A 546 -8.77 -7.78 10.42
N SER A 547 -7.75 -8.48 10.94
CA SER A 547 -7.95 -9.71 11.71
C SER A 547 -8.84 -9.49 12.93
N TYR A 548 -8.64 -8.38 13.65
CA TYR A 548 -9.44 -8.06 14.82
C TYR A 548 -10.89 -7.71 14.47
N ILE A 549 -11.12 -7.02 13.35
CA ILE A 549 -12.47 -6.75 12.84
C ILE A 549 -13.21 -8.06 12.55
N GLU A 550 -12.56 -9.01 11.89
CA GLU A 550 -13.14 -10.33 11.60
C GLU A 550 -13.44 -11.11 12.89
N GLN A 551 -12.53 -11.08 13.87
CA GLN A 551 -12.74 -11.66 15.19
C GLN A 551 -13.96 -11.06 15.91
N CYS A 552 -14.20 -9.76 15.72
CA CYS A 552 -15.35 -9.03 16.26
C CYS A 552 -16.60 -9.14 15.37
N ASN A 553 -16.68 -10.13 14.47
CA ASN A 553 -17.79 -10.33 13.53
C ASN A 553 -18.11 -9.09 12.68
N GLY A 554 -17.07 -8.36 12.28
CA GLY A 554 -17.20 -7.15 11.47
C GLY A 554 -17.66 -5.91 12.24
N GLN A 555 -17.67 -5.91 13.57
CA GLN A 555 -18.04 -4.74 14.37
C GLN A 555 -16.80 -4.02 14.92
N VAL A 556 -16.79 -2.69 14.77
CA VAL A 556 -15.78 -1.81 15.36
C VAL A 556 -16.42 -0.91 16.39
N SER A 557 -15.91 -0.93 17.63
CA SER A 557 -16.42 -0.13 18.72
C SER A 557 -15.28 0.38 19.61
N GLY A 558 -15.22 1.69 19.82
CA GLY A 558 -14.27 2.37 20.70
C GLY A 558 -14.78 2.45 22.13
N VAL A 559 -14.07 1.80 23.06
CA VAL A 559 -14.46 1.72 24.47
C VAL A 559 -13.28 2.13 25.37
N LEU A 560 -13.57 2.92 26.39
CA LEU A 560 -12.64 3.22 27.49
C LEU A 560 -12.87 2.21 28.62
N GLU A 561 -11.80 1.71 29.21
CA GLU A 561 -11.84 0.64 30.20
C GLU A 561 -10.97 0.93 31.43
N GLU A 562 -10.54 2.19 31.59
CA GLU A 562 -9.62 2.63 32.65
C GLU A 562 -8.27 1.91 32.62
N ARG A 563 -7.78 1.52 31.42
CA ARG A 563 -6.47 0.87 31.25
C ARG A 563 -5.30 1.81 31.55
N VAL A 564 -5.47 3.09 31.25
CA VAL A 564 -4.48 4.14 31.52
C VAL A 564 -5.14 5.26 32.29
N LYS A 565 -4.63 5.59 33.47
CA LYS A 565 -5.25 6.58 34.35
C LYS A 565 -4.22 7.58 34.89
N GLU A 566 -4.62 8.83 34.98
CA GLU A 566 -3.84 9.90 35.61
C GLU A 566 -4.60 10.34 36.86
N LEU A 567 -3.91 10.38 38.00
CA LEU A 567 -4.42 11.01 39.22
C LEU A 567 -4.24 12.52 39.12
N ASN A 568 -5.26 13.24 39.57
CA ASN A 568 -5.26 14.71 39.63
C ASN A 568 -4.56 15.22 40.89
#